data_AF-A0A093QVA5-F1
#
_entry.id   AF-A0A093QVA5-F1
#
_cell.length_a   1.000
_cell.length_b   1.000
_cell.length_c   1.000
_cell.angle_alpha   90.00
_cell.angle_beta   90.00
_cell.angle_gamma   90.00
#
_symmetry.space_group_name_H-M   'P 1'
#
loop_
_entity.id
_entity.type
_entity.pdbx_description
1 polymer ?
#
loop_
_entity_poly.entity_id
_entity_poly.type
_entity_poly.pdbx_seq_one_letter_code
_entity_poly.pdbx_strand_id
1 'polypeptide(L)'
;SYSIESGIQTISIAKSSGLGLTISGGSNRPDGPMIYVQELVPDGDCYKDGRLRPGDQLIAINKDSLVGSTHEEARKIIAKAKLRHEGNTEVAFIPGRGRLHPGLSVHNNIPSPPPKAVGNGLSSCRLKVHVRSPEVAFTFHALHCRDPGRGTALGTSFLHPSVLPLTFIFGFSAPTSASNHKAASGTKPKVALDPHIRLKDGKLELVLQYLGLDVTEEKKRQLRQSLTTDSQGTVAYGDLLQVLRDLMQDELDKAGLDSNSMLFTQHEVASLLDTSAFHSPTFDALSCNGNEELEQLQLEMMDLRQEVRKLKSLLKEVENSKKSMEEELQRLNQKALGFLSENRTLHSKLQLAEVVQRQAQSAEQDYEEVIHLLEAEIAELKMQLVGKKAKHEDVLELKRQLSLADSQLRKSEVSRKRLEICNRKLLLFVQV
;
A
#
# COMPACT_ATOMS: atom_id res chain seq x y z
N SER A 1 3.91 -6.83 2.82
CA SER A 1 4.41 -7.72 1.75
C SER A 1 3.21 -8.28 0.99
N TYR A 2 2.81 -7.64 -0.10
CA TYR A 2 1.83 -8.23 -1.01
C TYR A 2 2.60 -9.18 -1.93
N SER A 3 2.50 -10.48 -1.66
CA SER A 3 3.01 -11.53 -2.54
C SER A 3 2.24 -11.49 -3.87
N ILE A 4 2.75 -10.72 -4.83
CA ILE A 4 2.30 -10.76 -6.22
C ILE A 4 3.03 -11.93 -6.90
N GLU A 5 2.74 -13.13 -6.45
CA GLU A 5 3.12 -14.36 -7.15
C GLU A 5 1.88 -15.25 -7.28
N SER A 6 0.78 -14.62 -7.68
CA SER A 6 -0.42 -15.28 -8.18
C SER A 6 -0.56 -14.81 -9.62
N GLY A 7 -0.12 -15.64 -10.56
CA GLY A 7 -0.18 -15.33 -11.99
C GLY A 7 -1.63 -15.15 -12.46
N ILE A 8 -1.81 -14.37 -13.54
CA ILE A 8 -3.11 -14.22 -14.19
C ILE A 8 -3.49 -15.58 -14.80
N GLN A 9 -4.68 -16.07 -14.47
CA GLN A 9 -5.27 -17.28 -15.04
C GLN A 9 -6.40 -16.91 -15.98
N THR A 10 -6.52 -17.62 -17.10
CA THR A 10 -7.61 -17.45 -18.06
C THR A 10 -8.39 -18.76 -18.17
N ILE A 11 -9.71 -18.66 -18.02
CA ILE A 11 -10.62 -19.80 -18.16
C ILE A 11 -11.65 -19.52 -19.24
N SER A 12 -12.05 -20.57 -19.96
CA SER A 12 -13.14 -20.53 -20.94
C SER A 12 -14.34 -21.27 -20.35
N ILE A 13 -15.47 -20.58 -20.19
CA ILE A 13 -16.69 -21.07 -19.55
C ILE A 13 -17.77 -21.25 -20.63
N ALA A 14 -18.34 -22.46 -20.70
CA ALA A 14 -19.45 -22.74 -21.61
C ALA A 14 -20.69 -21.93 -21.20
N LYS A 15 -21.27 -21.22 -22.16
CA LYS A 15 -22.38 -20.32 -21.91
C LYS A 15 -23.70 -21.09 -21.80
N SER A 16 -24.45 -20.90 -20.71
CA SER A 16 -25.79 -21.50 -20.56
C SER A 16 -26.85 -20.48 -20.12
N SER A 17 -26.65 -19.81 -18.99
CA SER A 17 -27.65 -18.91 -18.38
C SER A 17 -27.10 -17.51 -18.08
N GLY A 18 -25.78 -17.33 -18.24
CA GLY A 18 -25.02 -16.16 -17.86
C GLY A 18 -23.98 -16.52 -16.80
N LEU A 19 -22.93 -15.69 -16.69
CA LEU A 19 -21.79 -15.93 -15.80
C LEU A 19 -22.20 -16.24 -14.35
N GLY A 20 -23.29 -15.65 -13.84
CA GLY A 20 -23.81 -15.99 -12.51
C GLY A 20 -22.83 -15.62 -11.41
N LEU A 21 -22.25 -14.43 -11.47
CA LEU A 21 -21.33 -13.90 -10.47
C LEU A 21 -21.77 -12.51 -10.03
N THR A 22 -21.51 -12.18 -8.77
CA THR A 22 -21.62 -10.83 -8.23
C THR A 22 -20.22 -10.29 -7.99
N ILE A 23 -20.06 -8.98 -8.14
CA ILE A 23 -18.78 -8.31 -8.00
C ILE A 23 -18.81 -7.28 -6.88
N SER A 24 -17.65 -7.05 -6.28
CA SER A 24 -17.37 -5.93 -5.37
C SER A 24 -16.18 -5.12 -5.87
N GLY A 25 -15.98 -3.94 -5.29
CA GLY A 25 -14.93 -3.01 -5.70
C GLY A 25 -15.23 -2.24 -6.99
N GLY A 26 -14.20 -1.57 -7.50
CA GLY A 26 -14.24 -0.66 -8.64
C GLY A 26 -13.63 0.70 -8.29
N SER A 27 -13.13 1.42 -9.29
CA SER A 27 -12.39 2.68 -9.10
C SER A 27 -13.14 3.77 -8.33
N ASN A 28 -14.47 3.67 -8.25
CA ASN A 28 -15.37 4.58 -7.53
C ASN A 28 -15.93 4.01 -6.21
N ARG A 29 -15.46 2.86 -5.73
CA ARG A 29 -15.94 2.21 -4.50
C ARG A 29 -14.89 2.29 -3.38
N PRO A 30 -15.31 2.38 -2.11
CA PRO A 30 -14.40 2.43 -0.97
C PRO A 30 -13.60 1.12 -0.79
N ASP A 31 -14.09 0.02 -1.37
CA ASP A 31 -13.45 -1.30 -1.31
C ASP A 31 -12.17 -1.41 -2.17
N GLY A 32 -11.87 -0.36 -2.96
CA GLY A 32 -10.65 -0.25 -3.76
C GLY A 32 -10.88 -0.39 -5.26
N PRO A 33 -9.86 -0.03 -6.08
CA PRO A 33 -10.01 0.09 -7.53
C PRO A 33 -10.08 -1.25 -8.28
N MET A 34 -9.79 -2.35 -7.61
CA MET A 34 -9.87 -3.70 -8.16
C MET A 34 -11.29 -4.24 -8.13
N ILE A 35 -11.64 -5.04 -9.13
CA ILE A 35 -12.90 -5.79 -9.18
C ILE A 35 -12.66 -7.19 -8.62
N TYR A 36 -13.45 -7.59 -7.62
CA TYR A 36 -13.38 -8.93 -7.03
C TYR A 36 -14.68 -9.68 -7.21
N VAL A 37 -14.60 -11.02 -7.27
CA VAL A 37 -15.77 -11.90 -7.17
C VAL A 37 -16.28 -11.85 -5.74
N GLN A 38 -17.49 -11.35 -5.53
CA GLN A 38 -18.11 -11.31 -4.21
C GLN A 38 -18.83 -12.63 -3.90
N GLU A 39 -19.62 -13.13 -4.84
CA GLU A 39 -20.39 -14.37 -4.69
C GLU A 39 -20.61 -15.00 -6.07
N LEU A 40 -20.80 -16.31 -6.08
CA LEU A 40 -21.23 -17.06 -7.26
C LEU A 40 -22.67 -17.50 -7.06
N VAL A 41 -23.53 -17.17 -8.02
CA VAL A 41 -24.94 -17.54 -8.02
C VAL A 41 -25.05 -19.05 -8.22
N PRO A 42 -25.78 -19.78 -7.35
CA PRO A 42 -26.05 -21.20 -7.53
C PRO A 42 -26.59 -21.49 -8.94
N ASP A 43 -26.13 -22.58 -9.55
CA ASP A 43 -26.45 -22.97 -10.94
C ASP A 43 -26.02 -22.01 -12.05
N GLY A 44 -25.30 -20.92 -11.73
CA GLY A 44 -24.67 -20.04 -12.71
C GLY A 44 -23.52 -20.70 -13.47
N ASP A 45 -23.15 -20.15 -14.62
CA ASP A 45 -22.12 -20.74 -15.49
C ASP A 45 -20.75 -20.82 -14.77
N CYS A 46 -20.36 -19.78 -14.01
CA CYS A 46 -19.14 -19.79 -13.20
C CYS A 46 -19.21 -20.74 -12.00
N TYR A 47 -20.40 -20.94 -11.42
CA TYR A 47 -20.60 -21.87 -10.32
C TYR A 47 -20.45 -23.32 -10.78
N LYS A 48 -21.03 -23.67 -11.94
CA LYS A 48 -20.94 -24.99 -12.56
C LYS A 48 -19.52 -25.33 -13.01
N ASP A 49 -18.77 -24.34 -13.49
CA ASP A 49 -17.37 -24.50 -13.87
C ASP A 49 -16.45 -24.71 -12.65
N GLY A 50 -16.73 -24.04 -11.53
CA GLY A 50 -16.10 -24.29 -10.22
C GLY A 50 -14.65 -23.82 -10.08
N ARG A 51 -14.04 -23.27 -11.13
CA ARG A 51 -12.66 -22.75 -11.08
C ARG A 51 -12.56 -21.35 -10.47
N LEU A 52 -13.59 -20.52 -10.63
CA LEU A 52 -13.70 -19.22 -9.96
C LEU A 52 -14.19 -19.38 -8.52
N ARG A 53 -13.71 -18.52 -7.63
CA ARG A 53 -14.10 -18.50 -6.22
C ARG A 53 -14.35 -17.06 -5.74
N PRO A 54 -15.21 -16.87 -4.73
CA PRO A 54 -15.29 -15.62 -4.01
C PRO A 54 -13.92 -15.17 -3.50
N GLY A 55 -13.57 -13.90 -3.74
CA GLY A 55 -12.27 -13.32 -3.42
C GLY A 55 -11.27 -13.31 -4.59
N ASP A 56 -11.58 -13.96 -5.72
CA ASP A 56 -10.76 -13.86 -6.93
C ASP A 56 -10.85 -12.45 -7.53
N GLN A 57 -9.72 -11.92 -7.99
CA GLN A 57 -9.66 -10.62 -8.64
C GLN A 57 -9.91 -10.76 -10.14
N LEU A 58 -10.96 -10.12 -10.65
CA LEU A 58 -11.26 -10.12 -12.07
C LEU A 58 -10.40 -9.10 -12.82
N ILE A 59 -9.80 -9.54 -13.92
CA ILE A 59 -8.92 -8.71 -14.77
C ILE A 59 -9.63 -8.37 -16.08
N ALA A 60 -10.25 -9.36 -16.73
CA ALA A 60 -10.98 -9.15 -17.97
C ALA A 60 -12.08 -10.20 -18.16
N ILE A 61 -13.12 -9.83 -18.89
CA ILE A 61 -14.16 -10.76 -19.36
C ILE A 61 -14.24 -10.62 -20.88
N ASN A 62 -13.96 -11.71 -21.58
CA ASN A 62 -13.71 -11.76 -23.01
C ASN A 62 -12.58 -10.79 -23.38
N LYS A 63 -12.88 -9.81 -24.24
CA LYS A 63 -11.95 -8.76 -24.69
C LYS A 63 -12.13 -7.44 -23.91
N ASP A 64 -13.05 -7.40 -22.95
CA ASP A 64 -13.37 -6.20 -22.20
C ASP A 64 -12.58 -6.21 -20.87
N SER A 65 -11.65 -5.25 -20.71
CA SER A 65 -10.83 -5.10 -19.49
C SER A 65 -11.66 -4.56 -18.32
N LEU A 66 -11.43 -5.09 -17.12
CA LEU A 66 -12.04 -4.65 -15.86
C LEU A 66 -11.09 -3.82 -14.99
N VAL A 67 -9.83 -3.69 -15.41
CA VAL A 67 -8.81 -2.94 -14.66
C VAL A 67 -9.09 -1.44 -14.75
N GLY A 68 -9.28 -0.80 -13.59
CA GLY A 68 -9.58 0.63 -13.50
C GLY A 68 -11.02 1.00 -13.82
N SER A 69 -11.87 0.03 -14.16
CA SER A 69 -13.30 0.25 -14.41
C SER A 69 -14.03 0.65 -13.12
N THR A 70 -15.03 1.50 -13.28
CA THR A 70 -16.00 1.76 -12.21
C THR A 70 -16.84 0.51 -11.95
N HIS A 71 -17.47 0.44 -10.77
CA HIS A 71 -18.34 -0.66 -10.42
C HIS A 71 -19.49 -0.84 -11.44
N GLU A 72 -20.08 0.27 -11.90
CA GLU A 72 -21.16 0.25 -12.88
C GLU A 72 -20.69 -0.21 -14.26
N GLU A 73 -19.50 0.18 -14.70
CA GLU A 73 -18.90 -0.29 -15.96
C GLU A 73 -18.61 -1.79 -15.92
N ALA A 74 -18.03 -2.28 -14.82
CA ALA A 74 -17.77 -3.70 -14.63
C ALA A 74 -19.08 -4.51 -14.69
N ARG A 75 -20.16 -4.02 -14.05
CA ARG A 75 -21.50 -4.62 -14.17
C ARG A 75 -22.03 -4.62 -15.60
N LYS A 76 -21.82 -3.54 -16.36
CA LYS A 76 -22.23 -3.47 -17.77
C LYS A 76 -21.48 -4.50 -18.62
N ILE A 77 -20.18 -4.70 -18.38
CA ILE A 77 -19.37 -5.70 -19.09
C ILE A 77 -19.88 -7.12 -18.81
N ILE A 78 -20.16 -7.45 -17.55
CA ILE A 78 -20.73 -8.75 -17.15
C ILE A 78 -22.12 -8.95 -17.80
N ALA A 79 -22.97 -7.93 -17.78
CA ALA A 79 -24.28 -7.99 -18.43
C ALA A 79 -24.17 -8.14 -19.96
N LYS A 80 -23.20 -7.47 -20.60
CA LYS A 80 -22.92 -7.61 -22.03
C LYS A 80 -22.46 -9.02 -22.37
N ALA A 81 -21.65 -9.67 -21.52
CA ALA A 81 -21.27 -11.07 -21.69
C ALA A 81 -22.51 -12.01 -21.68
N LYS A 82 -23.56 -11.66 -20.93
CA LYS A 82 -24.85 -12.37 -20.96
C LYS A 82 -25.57 -12.27 -22.31
N LEU A 83 -25.42 -11.18 -23.06
CA LEU A 83 -26.15 -10.91 -24.31
C LEU A 83 -25.46 -11.37 -25.60
N ARG A 84 -24.15 -11.69 -25.58
CA ARG A 84 -23.44 -12.12 -26.81
C ARG A 84 -23.96 -13.50 -27.31
N HIS A 85 -24.46 -13.60 -28.54
CA HIS A 85 -25.13 -14.81 -29.03
C HIS A 85 -24.23 -15.99 -29.45
N GLU A 86 -22.90 -15.83 -29.44
CA GLU A 86 -21.97 -16.83 -29.98
C GLU A 86 -20.72 -16.98 -29.09
N GLY A 87 -20.41 -18.22 -28.68
CA GLY A 87 -19.13 -18.62 -28.07
C GLY A 87 -19.09 -18.81 -26.54
N ASN A 88 -18.03 -19.48 -26.08
CA ASN A 88 -17.65 -19.56 -24.67
C ASN A 88 -17.26 -18.18 -24.13
N THR A 89 -17.51 -17.93 -22.85
CA THR A 89 -17.03 -16.70 -22.19
C THR A 89 -15.65 -16.92 -21.61
N GLU A 90 -14.69 -16.10 -22.03
CA GLU A 90 -13.36 -16.11 -21.44
C GLU A 90 -13.32 -15.20 -20.21
N VAL A 91 -12.74 -15.65 -19.11
CA VAL A 91 -12.56 -14.86 -17.88
C VAL A 91 -11.10 -14.93 -17.48
N ALA A 92 -10.45 -13.78 -17.38
CA ALA A 92 -9.10 -13.63 -16.85
C ALA A 92 -9.17 -13.12 -15.41
N PHE A 93 -8.54 -13.82 -14.47
CA PHE A 93 -8.58 -13.51 -13.05
C PHE A 93 -7.26 -13.82 -12.35
N ILE A 94 -7.05 -13.24 -11.18
CA ILE A 94 -5.96 -13.57 -10.27
C ILE A 94 -6.58 -14.30 -9.06
N PRO A 95 -6.16 -15.54 -8.76
CA PRO A 95 -6.70 -16.29 -7.63
C PRO A 95 -6.51 -15.56 -6.29
N GLY A 96 -7.60 -15.42 -5.54
CA GLY A 96 -7.59 -14.82 -4.22
C GLY A 96 -7.04 -15.80 -3.19
N ARG A 97 -5.94 -15.46 -2.50
CA ARG A 97 -5.46 -16.25 -1.35
C ARG A 97 -6.35 -16.02 -0.13
N GLY A 98 -7.48 -16.72 -0.05
CA GLY A 98 -8.10 -17.25 1.18
C GLY A 98 -8.32 -16.35 2.41
N ARG A 99 -8.13 -15.03 2.36
CA ARG A 99 -8.48 -14.11 3.45
C ARG A 99 -9.29 -12.97 2.90
N LEU A 100 -10.58 -13.00 3.23
CA LEU A 100 -11.50 -11.89 3.11
C LEU A 100 -10.86 -10.63 3.68
N HIS A 101 -10.89 -9.56 2.88
CA HIS A 101 -10.62 -8.22 3.34
C HIS A 101 -11.49 -7.90 4.58
N PRO A 102 -10.94 -7.32 5.65
CA PRO A 102 -11.73 -6.84 6.77
C PRO A 102 -12.50 -5.59 6.33
N GLY A 103 -13.76 -5.76 5.94
CA GLY A 103 -14.59 -4.63 5.51
C GLY A 103 -16.10 -4.92 5.39
N LEU A 104 -16.53 -6.17 5.26
CA LEU A 104 -17.96 -6.49 5.06
C LEU A 104 -18.55 -7.20 6.27
N SER A 105 -18.87 -6.43 7.30
CA SER A 105 -19.91 -6.80 8.28
C SER A 105 -21.21 -6.12 7.85
N VAL A 106 -22.02 -6.82 7.06
CA VAL A 106 -23.42 -6.42 6.82
C VAL A 106 -24.29 -7.19 7.80
N HIS A 107 -24.98 -6.44 8.65
CA HIS A 107 -25.99 -6.88 9.60
C HIS A 107 -27.05 -7.76 8.94
N ASN A 108 -27.43 -8.85 9.60
CA ASN A 108 -28.83 -9.28 9.63
C ASN A 108 -29.12 -9.98 10.96
N ASN A 109 -30.10 -9.43 11.69
CA ASN A 109 -30.68 -9.99 12.90
C ASN A 109 -31.63 -11.14 12.52
N ILE A 110 -31.42 -12.35 13.07
CA ILE A 110 -32.43 -13.30 13.57
C ILE A 110 -31.66 -14.34 14.43
N PRO A 111 -32.08 -14.61 15.68
CA PRO A 111 -31.38 -15.55 16.56
C PRO A 111 -31.86 -16.99 16.33
N SER A 112 -30.92 -17.92 16.16
CA SER A 112 -31.17 -19.37 16.29
C SER A 112 -30.10 -20.00 17.18
N PRO A 113 -30.44 -21.07 17.95
CA PRO A 113 -29.74 -21.45 19.17
C PRO A 113 -28.48 -22.30 18.89
N PRO A 114 -27.56 -22.45 19.87
CA PRO A 114 -26.32 -23.18 19.64
C PRO A 114 -26.50 -24.68 19.91
N PRO A 115 -25.87 -25.57 19.12
CA PRO A 115 -25.50 -26.88 19.60
C PRO A 115 -24.07 -26.84 20.18
N LYS A 116 -24.06 -27.13 21.48
CA LYS A 116 -23.07 -27.80 22.34
C LYS A 116 -21.69 -28.14 21.77
N ALA A 117 -20.71 -27.79 22.60
CA ALA A 117 -19.29 -28.09 22.53
C ALA A 117 -18.93 -29.58 22.56
N VAL A 118 -17.90 -29.95 21.79
CA VAL A 118 -16.78 -30.89 22.02
C VAL A 118 -15.78 -30.55 20.90
N GLY A 119 -14.48 -30.35 21.02
CA GLY A 119 -13.50 -30.35 22.10
C GLY A 119 -12.11 -30.18 21.43
N ASN A 120 -11.20 -29.51 22.14
CA ASN A 120 -9.73 -29.55 22.00
C ASN A 120 -9.02 -28.86 20.82
N GLY A 121 -8.08 -27.96 21.18
CA GLY A 121 -6.78 -27.89 20.52
C GLY A 121 -6.22 -26.50 20.19
N LEU A 122 -5.44 -25.95 21.14
CA LEU A 122 -4.37 -24.94 20.97
C LEU A 122 -4.77 -23.46 20.81
N SER A 123 -4.80 -22.80 21.97
CA SER A 123 -4.72 -21.35 22.14
C SER A 123 -3.33 -20.81 21.78
N SER A 124 -3.25 -19.88 20.83
CA SER A 124 -2.11 -18.96 20.71
C SER A 124 -2.59 -17.56 21.08
N CYS A 125 -2.17 -17.11 22.26
CA CYS A 125 -2.44 -15.79 22.78
C CYS A 125 -1.67 -14.75 21.96
N ARG A 126 -2.38 -13.88 21.22
CA ARG A 126 -1.77 -12.69 20.61
C ARG A 126 -2.21 -11.45 21.37
N LEU A 127 -1.28 -10.93 22.17
CA LEU A 127 -1.37 -9.67 22.90
C LEU A 127 -1.74 -8.52 21.96
N LYS A 128 -2.74 -7.75 22.37
CA LYS A 128 -3.25 -6.56 21.70
C LYS A 128 -2.60 -5.34 22.35
N VAL A 129 -1.53 -4.82 21.75
CA VAL A 129 -0.90 -3.57 22.20
C VAL A 129 -1.65 -2.40 21.55
N HIS A 130 -2.34 -1.62 22.37
CA HIS A 130 -2.87 -0.31 22.03
C HIS A 130 -1.71 0.69 22.11
N VAL A 131 -1.23 1.21 20.98
CA VAL A 131 -0.45 2.45 20.97
C VAL A 131 -1.35 3.53 20.38
N ARG A 132 -1.90 4.33 21.30
CA ARG A 132 -2.54 5.61 21.03
C ARG A 132 -1.39 6.59 20.75
N SER A 133 -1.32 7.16 19.55
CA SER A 133 -0.42 8.29 19.27
C SER A 133 -1.27 9.51 18.88
N PRO A 134 -0.93 10.73 19.35
CA PRO A 134 -1.82 11.88 19.26
C PRO A 134 -1.74 12.54 17.89
N GLU A 135 -2.91 12.90 17.35
CA GLU A 135 -3.04 13.83 16.25
C GLU A 135 -2.70 15.24 16.74
N VAL A 136 -1.69 15.86 16.14
CA VAL A 136 -1.51 17.31 16.16
C VAL A 136 -1.91 17.82 14.78
N ALA A 137 -3.06 18.47 14.74
CA ALA A 137 -3.57 19.18 13.58
C ALA A 137 -2.69 20.41 13.30
N PHE A 138 -2.20 20.54 12.07
CA PHE A 138 -1.84 21.83 11.50
C PHE A 138 -2.51 21.94 10.12
N THR A 139 -3.67 22.58 10.14
CA THR A 139 -4.28 23.22 8.98
C THR A 139 -3.39 24.37 8.52
N PHE A 140 -3.01 24.40 7.24
CA PHE A 140 -2.71 25.67 6.58
C PHE A 140 -3.41 25.75 5.23
N HIS A 141 -4.12 26.87 5.10
CA HIS A 141 -4.93 27.32 3.97
C HIS A 141 -4.15 27.30 2.65
N ALA A 142 -4.74 26.69 1.63
CA ALA A 142 -4.40 26.94 0.24
C ALA A 142 -4.93 28.32 -0.18
N LEU A 143 -4.05 29.18 -0.70
CA LEU A 143 -4.44 30.33 -1.51
C LEU A 143 -3.85 30.18 -2.91
N HIS A 144 -4.72 30.47 -3.87
CA HIS A 144 -4.55 30.35 -5.30
C HIS A 144 -3.71 31.50 -5.90
N CYS A 145 -3.00 31.15 -6.97
CA CYS A 145 -2.64 31.95 -8.16
C CYS A 145 -1.60 33.09 -8.04
N ARG A 146 -0.54 33.02 -8.86
CA ARG A 146 -0.41 33.73 -10.17
C ARG A 146 1.07 34.03 -10.53
N ASP A 147 1.54 33.46 -11.63
CA ASP A 147 2.69 33.94 -12.43
C ASP A 147 2.34 35.28 -13.11
N PRO A 148 3.28 36.23 -13.37
CA PRO A 148 4.25 36.03 -14.49
C PRO A 148 5.61 36.78 -14.43
N GLY A 149 6.61 36.27 -15.17
CA GLY A 149 7.35 37.05 -16.19
C GLY A 149 8.72 37.72 -15.89
N ARG A 150 9.79 37.08 -16.39
CA ARG A 150 10.93 37.61 -17.21
C ARG A 150 11.99 38.56 -16.57
N GLY A 151 13.28 38.19 -16.69
CA GLY A 151 14.41 39.15 -16.69
C GLY A 151 15.76 38.62 -16.22
N THR A 152 16.81 38.84 -17.02
CA THR A 152 18.16 38.24 -16.99
C THR A 152 19.19 38.97 -16.09
N ALA A 153 20.23 38.24 -15.67
CA ALA A 153 21.67 38.63 -15.53
C ALA A 153 22.31 38.90 -14.13
N LEU A 154 23.33 38.07 -13.85
CA LEU A 154 24.68 38.30 -13.26
C LEU A 154 24.89 39.11 -11.95
N GLY A 155 25.67 38.52 -11.02
CA GLY A 155 26.63 39.28 -10.17
C GLY A 155 26.74 38.94 -8.67
N THR A 156 27.64 38.01 -8.35
CA THR A 156 28.64 38.02 -7.23
C THR A 156 28.29 38.45 -5.77
N SER A 157 28.42 37.47 -4.88
CA SER A 157 29.31 37.41 -3.68
C SER A 157 28.90 37.96 -2.30
N PHE A 158 29.35 37.19 -1.27
CA PHE A 158 29.55 37.46 0.18
C PHE A 158 28.36 37.08 1.10
N LEU A 159 28.41 36.21 2.12
CA LEU A 159 29.46 35.64 3.00
C LEU A 159 29.07 34.26 3.61
N HIS A 160 30.11 33.51 4.01
CA HIS A 160 30.22 32.17 4.69
C HIS A 160 29.74 32.23 6.19
N PRO A 161 29.60 31.14 7.03
CA PRO A 161 30.38 29.90 7.01
C PRO A 161 29.81 28.52 7.48
N SER A 162 30.58 27.48 7.10
CA SER A 162 30.88 26.17 7.76
C SER A 162 29.72 25.20 8.11
N VAL A 163 29.57 23.99 7.54
CA VAL A 163 30.45 22.81 7.32
C VAL A 163 30.69 21.97 8.60
N LEU A 164 29.93 20.86 8.64
CA LEU A 164 30.20 19.49 9.18
C LEU A 164 29.63 19.04 10.55
N PRO A 165 29.35 17.72 10.67
CA PRO A 165 28.35 17.13 11.55
C PRO A 165 28.96 16.50 12.81
N LEU A 166 28.16 16.37 13.86
CA LEU A 166 28.55 15.69 15.09
C LEU A 166 28.24 14.18 14.99
N THR A 167 29.31 13.40 14.84
CA THR A 167 29.39 11.99 15.22
C THR A 167 29.95 11.91 16.65
N PHE A 168 29.25 11.20 17.54
CA PHE A 168 29.75 10.86 18.88
C PHE A 168 30.46 9.50 18.82
N ILE A 169 31.77 9.48 19.10
CA ILE A 169 32.55 8.29 19.42
C ILE A 169 33.28 8.55 20.75
N PHE A 170 33.21 7.54 21.62
CA PHE A 170 33.88 7.40 22.90
C PHE A 170 35.40 7.60 22.84
N GLY A 171 35.96 8.24 23.87
CA GLY A 171 37.40 8.29 24.12
C GLY A 171 37.71 8.45 25.60
N PHE A 172 38.33 7.42 26.19
CA PHE A 172 38.98 7.41 27.49
C PHE A 172 40.08 8.49 27.59
N SER A 173 40.24 9.14 28.75
CA SER A 173 41.52 9.19 29.50
C SER A 173 41.40 10.03 30.79
N ALA A 174 42.08 9.53 31.81
CA ALA A 174 42.25 10.09 33.15
C ALA A 174 43.10 11.37 33.17
N PRO A 175 43.19 12.02 34.34
CA PRO A 175 44.49 12.51 34.79
C PRO A 175 44.85 12.05 36.20
N THR A 176 46.11 11.64 36.30
CA THR A 176 46.91 11.48 37.51
C THR A 176 47.29 12.83 38.10
N SER A 177 47.39 12.94 39.43
CA SER A 177 48.56 13.53 40.12
C SER A 177 48.40 13.47 41.64
N ALA A 178 49.43 12.92 42.28
CA ALA A 178 49.62 12.88 43.72
C ALA A 178 50.24 14.19 44.24
N SER A 179 49.89 14.58 45.46
CA SER A 179 50.68 15.51 46.27
C SER A 179 50.45 15.19 47.76
N ASN A 180 51.55 14.85 48.43
CA ASN A 180 51.63 14.50 49.85
C ASN A 180 51.64 15.77 50.72
N HIS A 181 50.77 15.84 51.73
CA HIS A 181 51.10 16.51 52.99
C HIS A 181 50.42 15.84 54.20
N LYS A 182 51.30 15.32 55.08
CA LYS A 182 51.30 15.47 56.55
C LYS A 182 50.19 14.79 57.37
N ALA A 183 50.62 13.77 58.12
CA ALA A 183 49.88 13.12 59.19
C ALA A 183 49.43 14.12 60.28
N ALA A 184 48.14 14.07 60.61
CA ALA A 184 47.57 14.52 61.87
C ALA A 184 46.42 13.55 62.24
N SER A 185 46.42 13.13 63.50
CA SER A 185 45.49 12.26 64.23
C SER A 185 44.17 11.87 63.56
N GLY A 186 43.92 10.55 63.50
CA GLY A 186 42.70 9.97 62.97
C GLY A 186 41.42 10.46 63.66
N THR A 187 40.47 10.87 62.84
CA THR A 187 39.05 10.88 63.19
C THR A 187 38.35 9.99 62.16
N LYS A 188 37.84 8.84 62.62
CA LYS A 188 37.05 7.94 61.78
C LYS A 188 35.81 8.72 61.29
N PRO A 189 35.38 8.60 60.02
CA PRO A 189 34.19 9.28 59.55
C PRO A 189 33.01 8.81 60.40
N LYS A 190 32.37 9.75 61.10
CA LYS A 190 31.18 9.47 61.90
C LYS A 190 29.93 9.83 61.09
N VAL A 191 28.92 8.98 61.14
CA VAL A 191 27.69 9.06 60.35
C VAL A 191 26.50 9.14 61.30
N ALA A 192 25.52 9.99 60.98
CA ALA A 192 24.25 10.03 61.70
C ALA A 192 23.34 8.88 61.23
N LEU A 193 22.71 8.19 62.17
CA LEU A 193 21.70 7.18 61.86
C LEU A 193 20.40 7.87 61.41
N ASP A 194 19.75 7.31 60.39
CA ASP A 194 18.44 7.77 59.94
C ASP A 194 17.40 7.62 61.08
N PRO A 195 16.58 8.65 61.37
CA PRO A 195 15.53 8.60 62.39
C PRO A 195 14.54 7.43 62.27
N HIS A 196 14.37 6.84 61.08
CA HIS A 196 13.43 5.75 60.84
C HIS A 196 14.03 4.36 61.07
N ILE A 197 15.33 4.28 61.38
CA ILE A 197 15.99 3.02 61.71
C ILE A 197 15.36 2.42 62.96
N ARG A 198 15.05 1.13 62.93
CA ARG A 198 14.48 0.41 64.08
C ARG A 198 15.57 -0.35 64.82
N LEU A 199 15.67 -0.12 66.11
CA LEU A 199 16.64 -0.74 66.99
C LEU A 199 15.94 -1.71 67.95
N LYS A 200 16.54 -2.87 68.21
CA LYS A 200 16.05 -3.84 69.21
C LYS A 200 16.30 -3.29 70.63
N ASP A 201 15.44 -3.64 71.56
CA ASP A 201 15.47 -3.17 72.96
C ASP A 201 16.84 -3.36 73.66
N GLY A 202 17.56 -4.46 73.39
CA GLY A 202 18.91 -4.70 73.93
C GLY A 202 20.00 -3.78 73.34
N LYS A 203 19.74 -3.12 72.21
CA LYS A 203 20.69 -2.20 71.57
C LYS A 203 20.54 -0.75 72.08
N LEU A 204 19.49 -0.46 72.85
CA LEU A 204 19.26 0.83 73.47
C LEU A 204 20.40 1.23 74.42
N GLU A 205 20.84 0.29 75.25
CA GLU A 205 21.97 0.51 76.17
C GLU A 205 23.28 0.73 75.42
N LEU A 206 23.45 0.03 74.30
CA LEU A 206 24.62 0.15 73.45
C LEU A 206 24.68 1.52 72.75
N VAL A 207 23.53 2.07 72.35
CA VAL A 207 23.42 3.45 71.84
C VAL A 207 23.87 4.46 72.90
N LEU A 208 23.37 4.36 74.13
CA LEU A 208 23.75 5.27 75.23
C LEU A 208 25.25 5.17 75.55
N GLN A 209 25.81 3.97 75.52
CA GLN A 209 27.23 3.73 75.73
C GLN A 209 28.09 4.34 74.62
N TYR A 210 27.71 4.20 73.35
CA TYR A 210 28.46 4.79 72.23
C TYR A 210 28.34 6.31 72.15
N LEU A 211 27.26 6.88 72.70
CA LEU A 211 27.12 8.33 72.86
C LEU A 211 27.85 8.88 74.08
N GLY A 212 28.44 8.01 74.92
CA GLY A 212 29.23 8.42 76.09
C GLY A 212 28.39 9.02 77.22
N LEU A 213 27.10 8.68 77.30
CA LEU A 213 26.20 9.17 78.33
C LEU A 213 26.15 8.21 79.52
N ASP A 214 26.70 8.61 80.67
CA ASP A 214 26.61 7.84 81.92
C ASP A 214 25.27 8.11 82.61
N VAL A 215 24.25 7.36 82.19
CA VAL A 215 22.89 7.47 82.70
C VAL A 215 22.69 6.56 83.92
N THR A 216 22.07 7.07 84.99
CA THR A 216 21.67 6.25 86.15
C THR A 216 20.60 5.22 85.78
N GLU A 217 20.61 4.04 86.42
CA GLU A 217 19.67 2.95 86.12
C GLU A 217 18.19 3.36 86.23
N GLU A 218 17.87 4.31 87.11
CA GLU A 218 16.52 4.86 87.23
C GLU A 218 16.09 5.69 86.00
N LYS A 219 17.00 6.48 85.41
CA LYS A 219 16.73 7.23 84.17
C LYS A 219 16.65 6.29 82.96
N LYS A 220 17.44 5.21 82.92
CA LYS A 220 17.31 4.15 81.89
C LYS A 220 15.98 3.42 81.98
N ARG A 221 15.49 3.14 83.21
CA ARG A 221 14.18 2.54 83.45
C ARG A 221 13.05 3.46 82.98
N GLN A 222 13.16 4.76 83.24
CA GLN A 222 12.20 5.76 82.77
C GLN A 222 12.21 5.89 81.23
N LEU A 223 13.38 5.88 80.59
CA LEU A 223 13.53 5.87 79.13
C LEU A 223 12.86 4.64 78.50
N ARG A 224 13.01 3.46 79.09
CA ARG A 224 12.34 2.23 78.63
C ARG A 224 10.83 2.25 78.84
N GLN A 225 10.34 2.98 79.85
CA GLN A 225 8.90 3.12 80.12
C GLN A 225 8.20 4.13 79.21
N SER A 226 8.92 5.15 78.74
CA SER A 226 8.39 6.17 77.84
C SER A 226 8.49 5.80 76.36
N LEU A 227 9.34 4.81 76.01
CA LEU A 227 9.43 4.30 74.64
C LEU A 227 8.39 3.22 74.37
N THR A 228 7.58 3.41 73.33
CA THR A 228 6.63 2.41 72.86
C THR A 228 7.34 1.32 72.07
N THR A 229 7.40 0.10 72.61
CA THR A 229 7.91 -1.07 71.86
C THR A 229 6.79 -1.66 71.01
N ASP A 230 7.10 -1.97 69.75
CA ASP A 230 6.20 -2.72 68.87
C ASP A 230 6.14 -4.19 69.29
N SER A 231 5.19 -4.94 68.73
CA SER A 231 5.02 -6.39 68.85
C SER A 231 6.29 -7.24 68.59
N GLN A 232 7.32 -6.65 67.98
CA GLN A 232 8.63 -7.25 67.68
C GLN A 232 9.77 -6.78 68.63
N GLY A 233 9.48 -6.00 69.67
CA GLY A 233 10.48 -5.52 70.64
C GLY A 233 11.51 -4.55 70.05
N THR A 234 11.12 -3.77 69.03
CA THR A 234 11.97 -2.76 68.37
C THR A 234 11.37 -1.36 68.47
N VAL A 235 12.23 -0.36 68.63
CA VAL A 235 11.91 1.06 68.80
C VAL A 235 12.56 1.86 67.67
N ALA A 236 11.88 2.86 67.14
CA ALA A 236 12.47 3.75 66.14
C ALA A 236 13.55 4.64 66.78
N TYR A 237 14.66 4.82 66.09
CA TYR A 237 15.78 5.64 66.55
C TYR A 237 15.35 7.11 66.74
N GLY A 238 14.46 7.62 65.89
CA GLY A 238 13.87 8.95 66.01
C GLY A 238 13.06 9.14 67.29
N ASP A 239 12.26 8.15 67.69
CA ASP A 239 11.49 8.20 68.94
C ASP A 239 12.41 8.14 70.15
N LEU A 240 13.46 7.31 70.08
CA LEU A 240 14.53 7.27 71.09
C LEU A 240 15.19 8.64 71.25
N LEU A 241 15.58 9.27 70.14
CA LEU A 241 16.19 10.60 70.14
C LEU A 241 15.27 11.65 70.76
N GLN A 242 13.97 11.57 70.47
CA GLN A 242 12.99 12.52 70.99
C GLN A 242 12.85 12.39 72.51
N VAL A 243 12.68 11.17 73.02
CA VAL A 243 12.57 10.94 74.47
C VAL A 243 13.88 11.26 75.20
N LEU A 244 15.02 10.96 74.59
CA LEU A 244 16.33 11.29 75.15
C LEU A 244 16.52 12.81 75.26
N ARG A 245 16.01 13.58 74.28
CA ARG A 245 15.96 15.05 74.34
C ARG A 245 15.06 15.54 75.46
N ASP A 246 13.88 14.95 75.62
CA ASP A 246 12.89 15.43 76.60
C ASP A 246 13.25 15.05 78.05
N LEU A 247 13.94 13.93 78.27
CA LEU A 247 14.28 13.43 79.61
C LEU A 247 15.71 13.76 80.07
N MET A 248 16.64 13.98 79.12
CA MET A 248 18.08 14.05 79.40
C MET A 248 18.81 15.23 78.76
N GLN A 249 18.11 16.33 78.46
CA GLN A 249 18.67 17.52 77.84
C GLN A 249 19.93 18.05 78.57
N ASP A 250 19.89 18.08 79.90
CA ASP A 250 21.01 18.57 80.73
C ASP A 250 22.29 17.71 80.63
N GLU A 251 22.17 16.40 80.42
CA GLU A 251 23.32 15.49 80.25
C GLU A 251 23.86 15.55 78.82
N LEU A 252 22.97 15.82 77.86
CA LEU A 252 23.29 15.94 76.44
C LEU A 252 24.09 17.21 76.15
N ASP A 253 23.69 18.33 76.76
CA ASP A 253 24.41 19.61 76.69
C ASP A 253 25.81 19.50 77.36
N LYS A 254 25.94 18.67 78.39
CA LYS A 254 27.20 18.40 79.11
C LYS A 254 28.16 17.50 78.33
N ALA A 255 27.63 16.59 77.53
CA ALA A 255 28.37 15.71 76.64
C ALA A 255 28.80 16.39 75.32
N GLY A 256 28.38 17.64 75.09
CA GLY A 256 28.75 18.43 73.90
C GLY A 256 28.11 17.93 72.61
N LEU A 257 26.97 17.21 72.71
CA LEU A 257 26.22 16.73 71.56
C LEU A 257 25.19 17.80 71.17
N ASP A 258 25.43 18.50 70.07
CA ASP A 258 24.49 19.48 69.55
C ASP A 258 23.22 18.80 69.04
N SER A 259 22.09 19.49 69.20
CA SER A 259 20.74 18.95 69.18
C SER A 259 20.32 18.15 67.94
N ASN A 260 21.14 18.01 66.89
CA ASN A 260 20.78 17.35 65.64
C ASN A 260 21.82 16.38 65.06
N SER A 261 22.92 16.03 65.74
CA SER A 261 23.90 15.10 65.17
C SER A 261 24.53 14.15 66.18
N MET A 262 23.79 13.10 66.53
CA MET A 262 24.35 11.94 67.24
C MET A 262 25.11 11.07 66.24
N LEU A 263 26.42 11.24 66.23
CA LEU A 263 27.33 10.69 65.23
C LEU A 263 28.01 9.40 65.71
N PHE A 264 27.84 8.32 64.95
CA PHE A 264 28.44 7.01 65.23
C PHE A 264 29.56 6.69 64.25
N THR A 265 30.59 5.97 64.67
CA THR A 265 31.57 5.41 63.74
C THR A 265 30.95 4.28 62.91
N GLN A 266 31.52 4.01 61.73
CA GLN A 266 31.05 2.92 60.84
C GLN A 266 30.91 1.56 61.55
N HIS A 267 31.78 1.28 62.53
CA HIS A 267 31.74 0.04 63.32
C HIS A 267 30.63 0.04 64.38
N GLU A 268 30.36 1.20 65.00
CA GLU A 268 29.24 1.38 65.92
C GLU A 268 27.90 1.24 65.18
N VAL A 269 27.76 1.86 64.00
CA VAL A 269 26.59 1.69 63.11
C VAL A 269 26.38 0.23 62.73
N ALA A 270 27.45 -0.48 62.34
CA ALA A 270 27.37 -1.90 62.00
C ALA A 270 27.01 -2.81 63.20
N SER A 271 27.35 -2.40 64.42
CA SER A 271 26.98 -3.13 65.64
C SER A 271 25.53 -2.85 66.06
N LEU A 272 25.08 -1.60 65.86
CA LEU A 272 23.70 -1.16 66.12
C LEU A 272 22.70 -1.72 65.09
N LEU A 273 23.10 -1.85 63.82
CA LEU A 273 22.28 -2.44 62.78
C LEU A 273 22.48 -3.96 62.71
N ASP A 274 21.43 -4.71 62.43
CA ASP A 274 21.54 -6.16 62.19
C ASP A 274 22.01 -6.32 60.73
N THR A 275 23.33 -6.27 60.46
CA THR A 275 23.89 -6.36 59.10
C THR A 275 23.88 -7.78 58.52
N SER A 276 23.23 -8.72 59.20
CA SER A 276 23.05 -10.11 58.75
C SER A 276 22.32 -10.23 57.40
N ALA A 277 21.58 -9.19 56.98
CA ALA A 277 20.97 -9.11 55.64
C ALA A 277 21.94 -8.69 54.51
N PHE A 278 23.12 -8.15 54.84
CA PHE A 278 24.09 -7.63 53.87
C PHE A 278 25.47 -8.28 53.95
N HIS A 279 25.64 -9.28 54.82
CA HIS A 279 26.77 -10.20 54.68
C HIS A 279 26.46 -11.15 53.53
N SER A 280 27.07 -10.91 52.37
CA SER A 280 27.37 -12.00 51.43
C SER A 280 27.99 -13.12 52.26
N PRO A 281 27.54 -14.38 52.13
CA PRO A 281 28.13 -15.48 52.87
C PRO A 281 29.63 -15.46 52.61
N THR A 282 30.41 -15.18 53.63
CA THR A 282 31.84 -15.48 53.61
C THR A 282 31.94 -16.95 53.27
N PHE A 283 32.63 -17.16 52.16
CA PHE A 283 32.87 -18.41 51.49
C PHE A 283 33.45 -19.42 52.47
N ASP A 284 32.60 -20.17 53.16
CA ASP A 284 32.96 -21.44 53.78
C ASP A 284 31.71 -22.24 54.15
N ALA A 285 31.64 -23.41 53.53
CA ALA A 285 30.72 -24.51 53.80
C ALA A 285 29.23 -24.23 53.58
N LEU A 286 28.72 -24.60 52.38
CA LEU A 286 27.59 -25.52 52.19
C LEU A 286 27.40 -25.85 50.69
N SER A 287 27.30 -27.15 50.43
CA SER A 287 27.05 -27.89 49.19
C SER A 287 26.29 -27.22 48.01
N CYS A 288 26.96 -27.19 46.86
CA CYS A 288 26.58 -27.84 45.59
C CYS A 288 25.42 -27.35 44.69
N ASN A 289 24.71 -26.24 44.92
CA ASN A 289 23.67 -25.81 43.94
C ASN A 289 23.95 -24.49 43.21
N GLY A 290 24.81 -23.60 43.72
CA GLY A 290 25.10 -22.31 43.07
C GLY A 290 26.10 -22.36 41.92
N ASN A 291 26.99 -23.37 41.91
CA ASN A 291 27.98 -23.52 40.84
C ASN A 291 27.34 -24.02 39.53
N GLU A 292 26.39 -24.96 39.62
CA GLU A 292 25.68 -25.49 38.45
C GLU A 292 24.83 -24.40 37.76
N GLU A 293 24.15 -23.55 38.53
CA GLU A 293 23.39 -22.41 37.99
C GLU A 293 24.29 -21.37 37.33
N LEU A 294 25.46 -21.06 37.91
CA LEU A 294 26.43 -20.14 37.34
C LEU A 294 27.04 -20.69 36.04
N GLU A 295 27.38 -21.98 36.01
CA GLU A 295 27.88 -22.67 34.81
C GLU A 295 26.81 -22.74 33.72
N GLN A 296 25.56 -23.02 34.07
CA GLN A 296 24.42 -23.00 33.15
C GLN A 296 24.19 -21.61 32.55
N LEU A 297 24.26 -20.56 33.37
CA LEU A 297 24.15 -19.17 32.91
C LEU A 297 25.31 -18.79 31.96
N GLN A 298 26.53 -19.29 32.21
CA GLN A 298 27.68 -19.08 31.32
C GLN A 298 27.49 -19.78 29.97
N LEU A 299 26.95 -21.00 29.96
CA LEU A 299 26.58 -21.73 28.75
C LEU A 299 25.49 -21.01 27.95
N GLU A 300 24.44 -20.55 28.61
CA GLU A 300 23.38 -19.76 27.99
C GLU A 300 23.93 -18.44 27.42
N MET A 301 24.79 -17.73 28.15
CA MET A 301 25.47 -16.53 27.64
C MET A 301 26.32 -16.82 26.40
N MET A 302 27.01 -17.96 26.36
CA MET A 302 27.78 -18.38 25.20
C MET A 302 26.88 -18.67 23.98
N ASP A 303 25.77 -19.37 24.19
CA ASP A 303 24.79 -19.69 23.14
C ASP A 303 24.12 -18.42 22.60
N LEU A 304 23.65 -17.52 23.46
CA LEU A 304 23.11 -16.22 23.04
C LEU A 304 24.15 -15.41 22.25
N ARG A 305 25.42 -15.40 22.67
CA ARG A 305 26.49 -14.73 21.91
C ARG A 305 26.71 -15.36 20.54
N GLN A 306 26.54 -16.68 20.41
CA GLN A 306 26.58 -17.36 19.12
C GLN A 306 25.36 -17.02 18.26
N GLU A 307 24.17 -16.98 18.85
CA GLU A 307 22.93 -16.66 18.15
C GLU A 307 22.94 -15.21 17.65
N VAL A 308 23.43 -14.26 18.44
CA VAL A 308 23.64 -12.87 18.00
C VAL A 308 24.61 -12.81 16.82
N ARG A 309 25.65 -13.66 16.77
CA ARG A 309 26.57 -13.73 15.62
C ARG A 309 25.86 -14.28 14.38
N LYS A 310 25.04 -15.32 14.51
CA LYS A 310 24.23 -15.86 13.40
C LYS A 310 23.25 -14.80 12.88
N LEU A 311 22.51 -14.14 13.77
CA LEU A 311 21.55 -13.08 13.41
C LEU A 311 22.23 -11.91 12.69
N LYS A 312 23.44 -11.51 13.12
CA LYS A 312 24.23 -10.49 12.41
C LYS A 312 24.63 -10.92 10.99
N SER A 313 25.01 -12.19 10.81
CA SER A 313 25.30 -12.74 9.49
C SER A 313 24.07 -12.74 8.59
N LEU A 314 22.94 -13.22 9.11
CA LEU A 314 21.69 -13.29 8.36
C LEU A 314 21.18 -11.88 8.00
N LEU A 315 21.29 -10.91 8.92
CA LEU A 315 20.94 -9.52 8.64
C LEU A 315 21.77 -8.98 7.47
N LYS A 316 23.08 -9.22 7.46
CA LYS A 316 23.97 -8.79 6.37
C LYS A 316 23.60 -9.44 5.04
N GLU A 317 23.22 -10.71 5.04
CA GLU A 317 22.76 -11.42 3.84
C GLU A 317 21.46 -10.83 3.30
N VAL A 318 20.49 -10.57 4.19
CA VAL A 318 19.22 -9.93 3.83
C VAL A 318 19.44 -8.51 3.31
N GLU A 319 20.33 -7.73 3.92
CA GLU A 319 20.68 -6.38 3.46
C GLU A 319 21.31 -6.41 2.05
N ASN A 320 22.21 -7.36 1.79
CA ASN A 320 22.80 -7.55 0.46
C ASN A 320 21.76 -7.99 -0.57
N SER A 321 20.90 -8.95 -0.21
CA SER A 321 19.81 -9.43 -1.06
C SER A 321 18.83 -8.30 -1.40
N LYS A 322 18.44 -7.49 -0.39
CA LYS A 322 17.61 -6.30 -0.57
C LYS A 322 18.26 -5.33 -1.56
N LYS A 323 19.54 -5.01 -1.38
CA LYS A 323 20.27 -4.12 -2.28
C LYS A 323 20.27 -4.64 -3.72
N SER A 324 20.50 -5.95 -3.91
CA SER A 324 20.46 -6.58 -5.23
C SER A 324 19.07 -6.44 -5.89
N MET A 325 18.00 -6.71 -5.14
CA MET A 325 16.63 -6.56 -5.65
C MET A 325 16.29 -5.09 -5.99
N GLU A 326 16.76 -4.13 -5.20
CA GLU A 326 16.58 -2.70 -5.48
C GLU A 326 17.30 -2.29 -6.78
N GLU A 327 18.50 -2.79 -7.04
CA GLU A 327 19.22 -2.54 -8.29
C GLU A 327 18.50 -3.16 -9.50
N GLU A 328 17.97 -4.38 -9.37
CA GLU A 328 17.17 -5.01 -10.43
C GLU A 328 15.88 -4.24 -10.71
N LEU A 329 15.19 -3.79 -9.67
CA LEU A 329 14.00 -2.95 -9.81
C LEU A 329 14.31 -1.65 -10.55
N GLN A 330 15.44 -1.01 -10.23
CA GLN A 330 15.89 0.20 -10.92
C GLN A 330 16.20 -0.08 -12.40
N ARG A 331 16.88 -1.18 -12.72
CA ARG A 331 17.15 -1.60 -14.11
C ARG A 331 15.86 -1.85 -14.89
N LEU A 332 14.90 -2.56 -14.29
CA LEU A 332 13.61 -2.83 -14.91
C LEU A 332 12.79 -1.55 -15.12
N ASN A 333 12.84 -0.61 -14.18
CA ASN A 333 12.16 0.67 -14.30
C ASN A 333 12.74 1.51 -15.46
N GLN A 334 14.07 1.60 -15.58
CA GLN A 334 14.72 2.26 -16.72
C GLN A 334 14.32 1.63 -18.05
N LYS A 335 14.29 0.29 -18.12
CA LYS A 335 13.84 -0.44 -19.31
C LYS A 335 12.37 -0.15 -19.65
N ALA A 336 11.50 -0.11 -18.65
CA ALA A 336 10.08 0.23 -18.82
C ALA A 336 9.90 1.66 -19.34
N LEU A 337 10.65 2.64 -18.81
CA LEU A 337 10.65 4.01 -19.31
C LEU A 337 11.12 4.08 -20.77
N GLY A 338 12.14 3.29 -21.14
CA GLY A 338 12.58 3.12 -22.52
C GLY A 338 11.44 2.68 -23.44
N PHE A 339 10.75 1.59 -23.08
CA PHE A 339 9.60 1.10 -23.85
C PHE A 339 8.45 2.10 -23.92
N LEU A 340 8.16 2.83 -22.84
CA LEU A 340 7.13 3.87 -22.85
C LEU A 340 7.48 5.02 -23.81
N SER A 341 8.76 5.41 -23.88
CA SER A 341 9.20 6.44 -24.82
C SER A 341 9.07 5.99 -26.28
N GLU A 342 9.46 4.75 -26.59
CA GLU A 342 9.30 4.16 -27.91
C GLU A 342 7.83 4.01 -28.29
N ASN A 343 6.99 3.56 -27.37
CA ASN A 343 5.55 3.42 -27.58
C ASN A 343 4.89 4.77 -27.91
N ARG A 344 5.30 5.86 -27.26
CA ARG A 344 4.86 7.22 -27.62
C ARG A 344 5.27 7.59 -29.04
N THR A 345 6.52 7.33 -29.42
CA THR A 345 6.99 7.59 -30.80
C THR A 345 6.23 6.76 -31.83
N LEU A 346 5.97 5.48 -31.55
CA LEU A 346 5.19 4.61 -32.43
C LEU A 346 3.74 5.10 -32.56
N HIS A 347 3.12 5.55 -31.47
CA HIS A 347 1.79 6.16 -31.52
C HIS A 347 1.76 7.42 -32.39
N SER A 348 2.75 8.31 -32.27
CA SER A 348 2.85 9.49 -33.16
C SER A 348 2.97 9.09 -34.63
N LYS A 349 3.78 8.06 -34.94
CA LYS A 349 3.91 7.54 -36.31
C LYS A 349 2.61 6.90 -36.81
N LEU A 350 1.93 6.14 -35.97
CA LEU A 350 0.64 5.54 -36.30
C LEU A 350 -0.40 6.61 -36.61
N GLN A 351 -0.48 7.66 -35.80
CA GLN A 351 -1.40 8.78 -36.04
C GLN A 351 -1.13 9.47 -37.38
N LEU A 352 0.14 9.69 -37.73
CA LEU A 352 0.51 10.24 -39.03
C LEU A 352 0.09 9.30 -40.17
N ALA A 353 0.36 8.00 -40.04
CA ALA A 353 -0.04 7.00 -41.03
C ALA A 353 -1.57 6.94 -41.21
N GLU A 354 -2.34 7.02 -40.14
CA GLU A 354 -3.80 7.07 -40.20
C GLU A 354 -4.31 8.31 -40.93
N VAL A 355 -3.70 9.48 -40.72
CA VAL A 355 -4.08 10.71 -41.44
C VAL A 355 -3.83 10.54 -42.93
N VAL A 356 -2.67 10.02 -43.32
CA VAL A 356 -2.35 9.75 -44.73
C VAL A 356 -3.32 8.73 -45.33
N GLN A 357 -3.67 7.68 -44.60
CA GLN A 357 -4.62 6.67 -45.07
C GLN A 357 -6.03 7.25 -45.28
N ARG A 358 -6.53 8.09 -44.35
CA ARG A 358 -7.82 8.77 -44.52
C ARG A 358 -7.80 9.70 -45.72
N GLN A 359 -6.69 10.39 -45.97
CA GLN A 359 -6.55 11.26 -47.14
C GLN A 359 -6.56 10.45 -48.44
N ALA A 360 -5.86 9.31 -48.48
CA ALA A 360 -5.89 8.42 -49.64
C ALA A 360 -7.30 7.87 -49.90
N GLN A 361 -8.02 7.43 -48.87
CA GLN A 361 -9.40 6.96 -48.98
C GLN A 361 -10.37 8.05 -49.47
N SER A 362 -10.20 9.29 -49.00
CA SER A 362 -10.99 10.42 -49.51
C SER A 362 -10.75 10.63 -51.01
N ALA A 363 -9.49 10.58 -51.45
CA ALA A 363 -9.18 10.73 -52.87
C ALA A 363 -9.71 9.55 -53.71
N GLU A 364 -9.67 8.32 -53.18
CA GLU A 364 -10.28 7.14 -53.80
C GLU A 364 -11.78 7.32 -53.99
N GLN A 365 -12.49 7.84 -52.98
CA GLN A 365 -13.92 8.12 -53.09
C GLN A 365 -14.21 9.18 -54.17
N ASP A 366 -13.42 10.25 -54.21
CA ASP A 366 -13.55 11.28 -55.26
C ASP A 366 -13.36 10.67 -56.67
N TYR A 367 -12.39 9.75 -56.84
CA TYR A 367 -12.20 9.04 -58.10
C TYR A 367 -13.37 8.12 -58.45
N GLU A 368 -13.96 7.45 -57.46
CA GLU A 368 -15.14 6.59 -57.66
C GLU A 368 -16.36 7.39 -58.12
N GLU A 369 -16.58 8.59 -57.56
CA GLU A 369 -17.63 9.50 -58.01
C GLU A 369 -17.43 9.92 -59.48
N VAL A 370 -16.19 10.26 -59.86
CA VAL A 370 -15.87 10.59 -61.26
C VAL A 370 -16.11 9.40 -62.18
N ILE A 371 -15.74 8.18 -61.77
CA ILE A 371 -15.99 6.97 -62.55
C ILE A 371 -17.49 6.80 -62.79
N HIS A 372 -18.32 6.93 -61.76
CA HIS A 372 -19.78 6.82 -61.91
C HIS A 372 -20.38 7.88 -62.85
N LEU A 373 -19.90 9.12 -62.78
CA LEU A 373 -20.33 10.18 -63.69
C LEU A 373 -19.96 9.84 -65.15
N LEU A 374 -18.73 9.36 -65.38
CA LEU A 374 -18.28 8.94 -66.70
C LEU A 374 -19.05 7.72 -67.22
N GLU A 375 -19.34 6.75 -66.37
CA GLU A 375 -20.15 5.58 -66.72
C GLU A 375 -21.57 5.98 -67.13
N ALA A 376 -22.18 6.92 -66.40
CA ALA A 376 -23.50 7.47 -66.72
C ALA A 376 -23.49 8.22 -68.07
N GLU A 377 -22.47 9.05 -68.32
CA GLU A 377 -22.33 9.77 -69.59
C GLU A 377 -22.11 8.80 -70.77
N ILE A 378 -21.30 7.77 -70.59
CA ILE A 378 -21.12 6.71 -71.60
C ILE A 378 -22.45 6.00 -71.88
N ALA A 379 -23.25 5.71 -70.85
CA ALA A 379 -24.56 5.08 -71.01
C ALA A 379 -25.54 5.98 -71.79
N GLU A 380 -25.57 7.27 -71.48
CA GLU A 380 -26.39 8.25 -72.20
C GLU A 380 -25.97 8.37 -73.67
N LEU A 381 -24.67 8.52 -73.93
CA LEU A 381 -24.14 8.61 -75.30
C LEU A 381 -24.43 7.35 -76.11
N LYS A 382 -24.37 6.16 -75.49
CA LYS A 382 -24.77 4.89 -76.13
C LYS A 382 -26.25 4.90 -76.49
N MET A 383 -27.13 5.36 -75.60
CA MET A 383 -28.57 5.48 -75.88
C MET A 383 -28.85 6.45 -77.03
N GLN A 384 -28.18 7.61 -77.05
CA GLN A 384 -28.28 8.57 -78.15
C GLN A 384 -27.79 7.95 -79.48
N LEU A 385 -26.73 7.15 -79.46
CA LEU A 385 -26.20 6.47 -80.64
C LEU A 385 -27.19 5.43 -81.18
N VAL A 386 -27.84 4.65 -80.31
CA VAL A 386 -28.91 3.71 -80.70
C VAL A 386 -30.07 4.47 -81.35
N GLY A 387 -30.51 5.59 -80.76
CA GLY A 387 -31.55 6.43 -81.34
C GLY A 387 -31.18 7.02 -82.70
N LYS A 388 -29.91 7.41 -82.91
CA LYS A 388 -29.42 7.87 -84.23
C LYS A 388 -29.38 6.74 -85.26
N LYS A 389 -28.99 5.52 -84.86
CA LYS A 389 -28.99 4.35 -85.74
C LYS A 389 -30.40 4.00 -86.23
N ALA A 390 -31.39 4.02 -85.34
CA ALA A 390 -32.80 3.79 -85.70
C ALA A 390 -33.29 4.82 -86.74
N LYS A 391 -33.04 6.11 -86.50
CA LYS A 391 -33.40 7.17 -87.46
C LYS A 391 -32.70 6.99 -88.81
N HIS A 392 -31.45 6.54 -88.84
CA HIS A 392 -30.73 6.28 -90.07
C HIS A 392 -31.34 5.11 -90.85
N GLU A 393 -31.75 4.05 -90.15
CA GLU A 393 -32.45 2.90 -90.75
C GLU A 393 -33.82 3.32 -91.35
N ASP A 394 -34.60 4.13 -90.63
CA ASP A 394 -35.85 4.70 -91.14
C ASP A 394 -35.63 5.55 -92.41
N VAL A 395 -34.58 6.37 -92.43
CA VAL A 395 -34.23 7.18 -93.60
C VAL A 395 -33.82 6.31 -94.78
N LEU A 396 -33.14 5.19 -94.56
CA LEU A 396 -32.79 4.24 -95.62
C LEU A 396 -34.04 3.55 -96.18
N GLU A 397 -34.98 3.16 -95.32
CA GLU A 397 -36.24 2.55 -95.75
C GLU A 397 -37.10 3.54 -96.55
N LEU A 398 -37.20 4.79 -96.09
CA LEU A 398 -37.89 5.86 -96.83
C LEU A 398 -37.25 6.10 -98.20
N LYS A 399 -35.92 6.11 -98.31
CA LYS A 399 -35.22 6.21 -99.60
C LYS A 399 -35.56 5.03 -100.52
N ARG A 400 -35.64 3.82 -99.98
CA ARG A 400 -36.03 2.61 -100.73
C ARG A 400 -37.46 2.76 -101.25
N GLN A 401 -38.41 3.18 -100.41
CA GLN A 401 -39.80 3.40 -100.80
C GLN A 401 -39.94 4.49 -101.86
N LEU A 402 -39.21 5.60 -101.72
CA LEU A 402 -39.17 6.67 -102.72
C LEU A 402 -38.73 6.14 -104.10
N SER A 403 -37.66 5.33 -104.14
CA SER A 403 -37.17 4.74 -105.39
C SER A 403 -38.21 3.83 -106.08
N LEU A 404 -39.00 3.09 -105.28
CA LEU A 404 -40.07 2.24 -105.79
C LEU A 404 -41.22 3.08 -106.35
N ALA A 405 -41.63 4.13 -105.63
CA ALA A 405 -42.65 5.07 -106.07
C ALA A 405 -42.23 5.79 -107.36
N ASP A 406 -40.98 6.24 -107.48
CA ASP A 406 -40.45 6.85 -108.70
C ASP A 406 -40.50 5.90 -109.89
N SER A 407 -40.18 4.62 -109.67
CA SER A 407 -40.29 3.58 -110.71
C SER A 407 -41.74 3.37 -111.15
N GLN A 408 -42.67 3.31 -110.21
CA GLN A 408 -44.11 3.23 -110.51
C GLN A 408 -44.62 4.47 -111.22
N LEU A 409 -44.19 5.66 -110.80
CA LEU A 409 -44.55 6.94 -111.41
C LEU A 409 -44.08 6.96 -112.86
N ARG A 410 -42.82 6.61 -113.16
CA ARG A 410 -42.32 6.51 -114.53
C ARG A 410 -43.13 5.51 -115.37
N LYS A 411 -43.50 4.36 -114.79
CA LYS A 411 -44.36 3.38 -115.48
C LYS A 411 -45.76 3.93 -115.77
N SER A 412 -46.32 4.67 -114.82
CA SER A 412 -47.61 5.36 -114.95
C SER A 412 -47.55 6.47 -116.00
N GLU A 413 -46.50 7.28 -116.01
CA GLU A 413 -46.28 8.34 -116.99
C GLU A 413 -46.16 7.80 -118.42
N VAL A 414 -45.44 6.69 -118.61
CA VAL A 414 -45.37 6.00 -119.91
C VAL A 414 -46.76 5.51 -120.34
N SER A 415 -47.54 4.96 -119.41
CA SER A 415 -48.90 4.49 -119.66
C SER A 415 -49.84 5.66 -120.01
N ARG A 416 -49.75 6.79 -119.29
CA ARG A 416 -50.47 8.03 -119.57
C ARG A 416 -50.14 8.58 -120.95
N LYS A 417 -48.86 8.68 -121.31
CA LYS A 417 -48.41 9.12 -122.65
C LYS A 417 -48.96 8.22 -123.76
N ARG A 418 -48.98 6.90 -123.55
CA ARG A 418 -49.60 5.95 -124.50
C ARG A 418 -51.10 6.21 -124.67
N LEU A 419 -51.82 6.41 -123.56
CA LEU A 419 -53.25 6.73 -123.58
C LEU A 419 -53.53 8.06 -124.27
N GLU A 420 -52.73 9.11 -124.02
CA GLU A 420 -52.85 10.40 -124.70
C GLU A 420 -52.70 10.26 -126.23
N ILE A 421 -51.71 9.48 -126.68
CA ILE A 421 -51.52 9.21 -128.11
C ILE A 421 -52.73 8.46 -128.69
N CYS A 422 -53.25 7.43 -128.01
CA CYS A 422 -54.45 6.72 -128.43
C CYS A 422 -55.68 7.64 -128.49
N ASN A 423 -55.92 8.46 -127.47
CA ASN A 423 -57.02 9.42 -127.45
C ASN A 423 -56.91 10.45 -128.59
N ARG A 424 -55.72 10.97 -128.87
CA ARG A 424 -55.51 11.90 -129.98
C ARG A 424 -55.81 11.25 -131.32
N LYS A 425 -55.46 9.98 -131.51
CA LYS A 425 -55.83 9.20 -132.71
C LYS A 425 -57.34 9.02 -132.81
N LEU A 426 -58.01 8.64 -131.71
CA LEU A 426 -59.47 8.53 -131.63
C LEU A 426 -60.19 9.84 -131.99
N LEU A 427 -59.73 10.98 -131.47
CA LEU A 427 -60.29 12.30 -131.79
C LEU A 427 -60.17 12.63 -133.29
N LEU A 428 -59.04 12.29 -133.93
CA LEU A 428 -58.87 12.47 -135.38
C LEU A 428 -59.85 11.63 -136.21
N PHE A 429 -60.25 10.44 -135.73
CA PHE A 429 -61.26 9.61 -136.41
C PHE A 429 -62.68 10.17 -136.33
N VAL A 430 -63.00 11.01 -135.33
CA VAL A 430 -64.35 11.61 -135.16
C VAL A 430 -64.50 12.91 -135.97
N GLN A 431 -63.41 13.48 -136.48
CA GLN A 431 -63.37 14.75 -137.22
C GLN A 431 -63.42 14.60 -138.76
N VAL A 432 -63.62 13.38 -139.27
CA VAL A 432 -63.89 13.05 -140.68
C VAL A 432 -65.37 12.73 -140.81
#